data_AF-A0A1Q3BUW0-F1
#
_entry.id   AF-A0A1Q3BUW0-F1
#
_cell.length_a   1.000
_cell.length_b   1.000
_cell.length_c   1.000
_cell.angle_alpha   90.00
_cell.angle_beta   90.00
_cell.angle_gamma   90.00
#
_symmetry.space_group_name_H-M   'P 1'
#
loop_
_entity.id
_entity.type
_entity.pdbx_description
1 polymer ?
#
loop_
_entity_poly.entity_id
_entity_poly.type
_entity_poly.pdbx_seq_one_letter_code
_entity_poly.pdbx_strand_id
1 'polypeptide(L)'
;LSCGGRLQLLPSVLFSIQVFWCSTFILPVAVTKECGRIMRSFLWHWVGNVKKSGKVAWSRVCKPKKEGGLGIKNCRAWNQAAIMKIGWDICQKKESIWIDWCYTVFLKETNLWAAKVTKNCSWSWRNVLNSKKLLAHKLLYEVGDGHSFSLWFDQWLCGDSIDDIYGGRVIHDSGLLRNARVSSVIKEGMWDWPLTSPDLIDISNITTGIPLSNTTDRIHWLKKGGNFTIREAWNIISPQSRAVEWWKVAWFPRCIPKHSFYVWLTFWEAHRTFDKLVMWGMVLSNICSFGCGQGESIDHLFFSCPFTANVWNHFLGLFGFTRRPCGWQEESAWCI
;
A
#
# COMPACT_ATOMS: atom_id res chain seq x y z
N LEU A 1 21.76 6.51 -19.16
CA LEU A 1 21.01 5.30 -18.71
C LEU A 1 19.65 5.20 -19.41
N SER A 2 19.29 4.04 -19.97
CA SER A 2 17.96 3.81 -20.59
C SER A 2 16.83 3.90 -19.55
N CYS A 3 15.57 4.08 -19.97
CA CYS A 3 14.44 4.07 -19.03
C CYS A 3 14.30 2.72 -18.31
N GLY A 4 14.56 1.60 -19.00
CA GLY A 4 14.59 0.27 -18.38
C GLY A 4 15.68 0.15 -17.31
N GLY A 5 16.89 0.67 -17.56
CA GLY A 5 17.96 0.70 -16.55
C GLY A 5 17.63 1.60 -15.36
N ARG A 6 16.99 2.75 -15.60
CA ARG A 6 16.50 3.64 -14.53
C ARG A 6 15.43 2.96 -13.67
N LEU A 7 14.51 2.22 -14.29
CA LEU A 7 13.51 1.45 -13.58
C LEU A 7 14.13 0.36 -12.68
N GLN A 8 15.29 -0.18 -13.04
CA GLN A 8 15.99 -1.16 -12.20
C GLN A 8 16.65 -0.50 -10.97
N LEU A 9 17.28 0.67 -11.14
CA LEU A 9 17.94 1.40 -10.05
C LEU A 9 16.97 2.07 -9.08
N LEU A 10 15.79 2.48 -9.56
CA LEU A 10 14.86 3.26 -8.75
C LEU A 10 14.34 2.48 -7.53
N PRO A 11 13.86 1.23 -7.63
CA PRO A 11 13.46 0.44 -6.48
C PRO A 11 14.63 0.00 -5.60
N SER A 12 15.79 -0.30 -6.18
CA SER A 12 16.93 -0.85 -5.43
C SER A 12 17.68 0.21 -4.63
N VAL A 13 17.78 1.44 -5.15
CA VAL A 13 18.56 2.52 -4.53
C VAL A 13 17.63 3.58 -3.95
N LEU A 14 16.91 4.31 -4.81
CA LEU A 14 16.15 5.50 -4.38
C LEU A 14 15.02 5.15 -3.42
N PHE A 15 14.30 4.06 -3.69
CA PHE A 15 13.23 3.62 -2.81
C PHE A 15 13.78 3.07 -1.50
N SER A 16 14.86 2.29 -1.53
CA SER A 16 15.50 1.76 -0.31
C SER A 16 15.93 2.85 0.67
N ILE A 17 16.47 3.97 0.17
CA ILE A 17 16.79 5.14 1.01
C ILE A 17 15.52 5.67 1.69
N GLN A 18 14.43 5.83 0.94
CA GLN A 18 13.15 6.27 1.50
C GLN A 18 12.56 5.26 2.51
N VAL A 19 12.72 3.95 2.28
CA VAL A 19 12.30 2.91 3.20
C VAL A 19 13.02 3.05 4.55
N PHE A 20 14.34 3.23 4.53
CA PHE A 20 15.15 3.43 5.73
C PHE A 20 14.66 4.65 6.54
N TRP A 21 14.44 5.79 5.89
CA TRP A 21 13.96 6.98 6.60
C TRP A 21 12.53 6.81 7.13
N CYS A 22 11.65 6.13 6.40
CA CYS A 22 10.30 5.84 6.87
C CYS A 22 10.25 4.86 8.05
N SER A 23 11.22 3.94 8.19
CA SER A 23 11.26 3.04 9.34
C SER A 23 11.70 3.75 10.62
N THR A 24 12.45 4.84 10.51
CA THR A 24 13.00 5.58 11.65
C THR A 24 12.17 6.82 11.99
N PHE A 25 11.61 7.49 10.97
CA PHE A 25 10.90 8.76 11.12
C PHE A 25 9.55 8.76 10.42
N ILE A 26 8.62 9.50 11.01
CA ILE A 26 7.37 9.87 10.37
C ILE A 26 7.65 11.00 9.39
N LEU A 27 7.66 10.70 8.09
CA LEU A 27 7.97 11.72 7.08
C LEU A 27 6.78 12.66 6.84
N PRO A 28 6.98 13.99 6.84
CA PRO A 28 5.95 14.93 6.44
C PRO A 28 5.45 14.68 5.02
N VAL A 29 4.18 14.99 4.78
CA VAL A 29 3.54 14.82 3.47
C VAL A 29 4.30 15.58 2.37
N ALA A 30 4.85 16.76 2.69
CA ALA A 30 5.68 17.53 1.76
C ALA A 30 6.94 16.75 1.33
N VAL A 31 7.63 16.12 2.28
CA VAL A 31 8.84 15.30 2.01
C VAL A 31 8.48 14.09 1.16
N THR A 32 7.40 13.35 1.51
CA THR A 32 6.98 12.19 0.68
C THR A 32 6.59 12.58 -0.74
N LYS A 33 5.97 13.75 -0.94
CA LYS A 33 5.69 14.31 -2.28
C LYS A 33 6.97 14.62 -3.03
N GLU A 34 7.95 15.21 -2.35
CA GLU A 34 9.24 15.58 -2.93
C GLU A 34 10.07 14.34 -3.32
N CYS A 35 10.12 13.31 -2.47
CA CYS A 35 10.71 12.02 -2.84
C CYS A 35 10.04 11.45 -4.10
N GLY A 36 8.70 11.45 -4.15
CA GLY A 36 7.96 11.01 -5.33
C GLY A 36 8.25 11.84 -6.59
N ARG A 37 8.50 13.14 -6.43
CA ARG A 37 8.90 14.04 -7.52
C ARG A 37 10.29 13.69 -8.05
N ILE A 38 11.27 13.47 -7.17
CA ILE A 38 12.63 13.07 -7.52
C ILE A 38 12.62 11.73 -8.26
N MET A 39 11.91 10.72 -7.73
CA MET A 39 11.80 9.39 -8.35
C MET A 39 11.15 9.46 -9.74
N ARG A 40 10.09 10.28 -9.89
CA ARG A 40 9.44 10.52 -11.18
C ARG A 40 10.38 11.20 -12.17
N SER A 41 11.09 12.24 -11.73
CA SER A 41 12.04 12.95 -12.59
C SER A 41 13.17 12.02 -13.03
N PHE A 42 13.72 11.23 -12.10
CA PHE A 42 14.73 10.23 -12.41
C PHE A 42 14.26 9.23 -13.46
N LEU A 43 13.06 8.65 -13.28
CA LEU A 43 12.51 7.68 -14.23
C LEU A 43 12.39 8.27 -15.65
N TRP A 44 11.82 9.46 -15.79
CA TRP A 44 11.47 10.02 -17.10
C TRP A 44 12.60 10.85 -17.74
N HIS A 45 13.33 11.63 -16.94
CA HIS A 45 14.25 12.67 -17.41
C HIS A 45 15.70 12.47 -16.95
N TRP A 46 15.99 11.40 -16.20
CA TRP A 46 17.32 11.05 -15.65
C TRP A 46 17.83 12.03 -14.58
N VAL A 47 18.10 13.29 -14.91
CA VAL A 47 18.63 14.28 -13.97
C VAL A 47 17.91 15.62 -14.12
N GLY A 48 17.62 16.25 -12.98
CA GLY A 48 17.19 17.63 -12.89
C GLY A 48 15.84 17.83 -12.22
N ASN A 49 15.69 19.00 -11.60
CA ASN A 49 14.43 19.51 -11.05
C ASN A 49 13.50 19.98 -12.18
N VAL A 50 13.37 19.17 -13.23
CA VAL A 50 12.65 19.52 -14.44
C VAL A 50 11.17 19.34 -14.18
N LYS A 51 10.42 20.45 -14.18
CA LYS A 51 8.95 20.45 -14.13
C LYS A 51 8.37 20.01 -15.48
N LYS A 52 8.70 18.80 -15.93
CA LYS A 52 8.11 18.18 -17.12
C LYS A 52 7.25 16.99 -16.72
N SER A 53 6.11 16.87 -17.38
CA SER A 53 5.21 15.73 -17.20
C SER A 53 5.85 14.44 -17.74
N GLY A 54 5.69 13.36 -16.99
CA GLY A 54 6.07 12.02 -17.42
C GLY A 54 5.16 11.51 -18.53
N LYS A 55 5.54 10.40 -19.17
CA LYS A 55 4.74 9.76 -20.22
C LYS A 55 3.47 9.09 -19.67
N VAL A 56 3.53 8.58 -18.45
CA VAL A 56 2.41 7.90 -17.77
C VAL A 56 2.21 8.52 -16.39
N ALA A 57 0.95 8.66 -15.98
CA ALA A 57 0.59 9.16 -14.66
C ALA A 57 1.27 8.36 -13.54
N TRP A 58 1.83 9.05 -12.54
CA TRP A 58 2.60 8.41 -11.48
C TRP A 58 1.78 7.41 -10.65
N SER A 59 0.48 7.68 -10.48
CA SER A 59 -0.45 6.75 -9.83
C SER A 59 -0.54 5.40 -10.56
N ARG A 60 -0.49 5.39 -11.90
CA ARG A 60 -0.47 4.16 -12.72
C ARG A 60 0.90 3.49 -12.65
N VAL A 61 1.98 4.26 -12.75
CA VAL A 61 3.36 3.76 -12.59
C VAL A 61 3.54 3.02 -11.26
N CYS A 62 2.94 3.53 -10.19
CA CYS A 62 3.06 2.94 -8.87
C CYS A 62 2.27 1.64 -8.63
N LYS A 63 1.41 1.24 -9.57
CA LYS A 63 0.65 0.00 -9.42
C LYS A 63 1.56 -1.23 -9.59
N PRO A 64 1.18 -2.40 -9.06
CA PRO A 64 1.82 -3.66 -9.39
C PRO A 64 1.86 -3.92 -10.90
N LYS A 65 2.85 -4.68 -11.37
CA LYS A 65 2.96 -5.07 -12.79
C LYS A 65 1.71 -5.80 -13.29
N LYS A 66 1.12 -6.66 -12.46
CA LYS A 66 -0.12 -7.39 -12.73
C LYS A 66 -1.32 -6.47 -13.00
N GLU A 67 -1.30 -5.26 -12.45
CA GLU A 67 -2.34 -4.22 -12.64
C GLU A 67 -1.93 -3.18 -13.68
N GLY A 68 -0.91 -3.49 -14.49
CA GLY A 68 -0.41 -2.62 -15.55
C GLY A 68 0.52 -1.51 -15.07
N GLY A 69 0.98 -1.50 -13.82
CA GLY A 69 2.02 -0.56 -13.36
C GLY A 69 3.44 -1.05 -13.58
N LEU A 70 4.41 -0.36 -12.96
CA LEU A 70 5.82 -0.74 -12.97
C LEU A 70 6.29 -1.42 -11.67
N GLY A 71 5.41 -1.52 -10.68
CA GLY A 71 5.73 -2.08 -9.35
C GLY A 71 6.51 -1.12 -8.45
N ILE A 72 6.53 0.18 -8.77
CA ILE A 72 7.17 1.19 -7.93
C ILE A 72 6.25 1.54 -6.76
N LYS A 73 6.68 1.29 -5.53
CA LYS A 73 5.86 1.60 -4.35
C LYS A 73 5.65 3.11 -4.18
N ASN A 74 4.43 3.50 -3.82
CA ASN A 74 4.11 4.90 -3.54
C ASN A 74 4.68 5.32 -2.18
N CYS A 75 5.51 6.38 -2.14
CA CYS A 75 6.17 6.83 -0.91
C CYS A 75 5.21 7.25 0.20
N ARG A 76 4.06 7.87 -0.14
CA ARG A 76 3.07 8.28 0.86
C ARG A 76 2.41 7.05 1.50
N ALA A 77 1.93 6.13 0.67
CA ALA A 77 1.31 4.90 1.16
C ALA A 77 2.30 4.07 1.99
N TRP A 78 3.59 4.03 1.59
CA TRP A 78 4.62 3.35 2.35
C TRP A 78 4.88 4.01 3.70
N ASN A 79 4.95 5.34 3.74
CA ASN A 79 5.09 6.09 5.00
C ASN A 79 3.89 5.85 5.93
N GLN A 80 2.66 5.79 5.41
CA GLN A 80 1.47 5.43 6.20
C GLN A 80 1.57 4.00 6.77
N ALA A 81 2.02 3.04 5.97
CA ALA A 81 2.25 1.66 6.44
C ALA A 81 3.34 1.60 7.53
N ALA A 82 4.40 2.41 7.42
CA ALA A 82 5.43 2.50 8.45
C ALA A 82 4.90 3.15 9.74
N ILE A 83 4.07 4.20 9.65
CA ILE A 83 3.40 4.77 10.83
C ILE A 83 2.46 3.74 11.49
N MET A 84 1.76 2.93 10.69
CA MET A 84 0.96 1.82 11.22
C MET A 84 1.81 0.79 11.96
N LYS A 85 3.04 0.52 11.50
CA LYS A 85 3.97 -0.36 12.22
C LYS A 85 4.30 0.16 13.61
N ILE A 86 4.47 1.48 13.76
CA ILE A 86 4.69 2.10 15.08
C ILE A 86 3.48 1.85 15.99
N GLY A 87 2.26 2.05 15.48
CA GLY A 87 1.04 1.79 16.25
C GLY A 87 0.89 0.30 16.62
N TRP A 88 1.19 -0.62 15.71
CA TRP A 88 1.23 -2.05 15.99
C TRP A 88 2.26 -2.42 17.06
N ASP A 89 3.48 -1.87 17.00
CA ASP A 89 4.53 -2.16 17.98
C ASP A 89 4.14 -1.63 19.38
N ILE A 90 3.36 -0.54 19.45
CA ILE A 90 2.76 -0.05 20.70
C ILE A 90 1.69 -1.03 21.19
N CYS A 91 0.75 -1.46 20.35
CA CYS A 91 -0.29 -2.43 20.73
C CYS A 91 0.31 -3.72 21.31
N GLN A 92 1.40 -4.21 20.71
CA GLN A 92 2.10 -5.41 21.15
C GLN A 92 3.00 -5.20 22.37
N LYS A 93 3.10 -3.97 22.91
CA LYS A 93 4.07 -3.60 23.97
C LYS A 93 5.47 -4.15 23.67
N LYS A 94 5.90 -4.00 22.42
CA LYS A 94 7.17 -4.58 21.95
C LYS A 94 8.31 -4.05 22.82
N GLU A 95 9.13 -4.96 23.34
CA GLU A 95 10.31 -4.65 24.14
C GLU A 95 11.27 -3.74 23.36
N SER A 96 11.28 -2.46 23.72
CA SER A 96 12.08 -1.42 23.07
C SER A 96 12.00 -0.15 23.88
N ILE A 97 13.15 0.49 24.10
CA ILE A 97 13.26 1.77 24.81
C ILE A 97 12.29 2.82 24.25
N TRP A 98 12.11 2.85 22.92
CA TRP A 98 11.16 3.76 22.29
C TRP A 98 9.70 3.50 22.70
N ILE A 99 9.30 2.23 22.84
CA ILE A 99 7.93 1.86 23.23
C ILE A 99 7.73 2.16 24.71
N ASP A 100 8.70 1.84 25.57
CA ASP A 100 8.66 2.17 26.99
C ASP A 100 8.57 3.68 27.23
N TRP A 101 9.31 4.47 26.45
CA TRP A 101 9.23 5.92 26.45
C TRP A 101 7.85 6.41 25.97
N CYS A 102 7.27 5.80 24.93
CA CYS A 102 5.91 6.13 24.50
C CYS A 102 4.89 5.90 25.61
N TYR A 103 5.03 4.80 26.36
CA TYR A 103 4.16 4.52 27.51
C TYR A 103 4.39 5.50 28.65
N THR A 104 5.63 5.83 28.98
CA THR A 104 5.94 6.75 30.09
C THR A 104 5.54 8.20 29.79
N VAL A 105 5.76 8.68 28.57
CA VAL A 105 5.61 10.11 28.24
C VAL A 105 4.29 10.43 27.56
N PHE A 106 3.86 9.63 26.57
CA PHE A 106 2.68 9.96 25.77
C PHE A 106 1.39 9.33 26.29
N LEU A 107 1.44 8.04 26.64
CA LEU A 107 0.25 7.28 27.03
C LEU A 107 0.01 7.33 28.54
N LYS A 108 1.07 7.40 29.35
CA LYS A 108 1.02 7.35 30.82
C LYS A 108 0.19 6.14 31.29
N GLU A 109 -0.92 6.38 31.97
CA GLU A 109 -1.84 5.35 32.46
C GLU A 109 -2.93 4.96 31.44
N THR A 110 -2.94 5.57 30.26
CA THR A 110 -3.89 5.25 29.19
C THR A 110 -3.30 4.26 28.21
N ASN A 111 -4.16 3.53 27.48
CA ASN A 111 -3.69 2.72 26.35
C ASN A 111 -3.82 3.50 25.04
N LEU A 112 -3.34 2.87 23.96
CA LEU A 112 -3.35 3.49 22.64
C LEU A 112 -4.76 3.95 22.27
N TRP A 113 -5.80 3.13 22.43
CA TRP A 113 -7.16 3.45 21.97
C TRP A 113 -7.78 4.63 22.69
N ALA A 114 -7.64 4.70 24.02
CA ALA A 114 -8.14 5.79 24.84
C ALA A 114 -7.43 7.14 24.60
N ALA A 115 -6.22 7.15 24.05
CA ALA A 115 -5.41 8.36 23.90
C ALA A 115 -6.00 9.34 22.86
N LYS A 116 -6.45 10.52 23.31
CA LYS A 116 -7.05 11.54 22.42
C LYS A 116 -5.99 12.42 21.76
N VAL A 117 -6.27 12.87 20.54
CA VAL A 117 -5.45 13.91 19.89
C VAL A 117 -5.74 15.25 20.56
N THR A 118 -4.78 15.78 21.29
CA THR A 118 -4.89 17.10 21.95
C THR A 118 -4.18 18.19 21.13
N LYS A 119 -4.43 19.46 21.48
CA LYS A 119 -3.74 20.62 20.86
C LYS A 119 -2.22 20.56 21.07
N ASN A 120 -1.78 20.09 22.24
CA ASN A 120 -0.37 20.00 22.62
C ASN A 120 0.35 18.75 22.09
N CYS A 121 -0.35 17.82 21.42
CA CYS A 121 0.30 16.67 20.81
C CYS A 121 1.30 17.12 19.74
N SER A 122 2.51 16.56 19.80
CA SER A 122 3.50 16.73 18.73
C SER A 122 2.94 16.26 17.40
N TRP A 123 3.40 16.86 16.30
CA TRP A 123 2.95 16.51 14.96
C TRP A 123 3.16 15.02 14.66
N SER A 124 4.30 14.45 15.07
CA SER A 124 4.60 13.03 14.89
C SER A 124 3.63 12.14 15.65
N TRP A 125 3.41 12.42 16.95
CA TRP A 125 2.49 11.63 17.77
C TRP A 125 1.04 11.71 17.26
N ARG A 126 0.61 12.89 16.80
CA ARG A 126 -0.69 13.05 16.15
C ARG A 126 -0.88 12.12 14.94
N ASN A 127 0.16 11.91 14.13
CA ASN A 127 0.09 10.98 13.01
C ASN A 127 0.01 9.52 13.47
N VAL A 128 0.71 9.14 14.54
CA VAL A 128 0.56 7.81 15.16
C VAL A 128 -0.86 7.62 15.69
N LEU A 129 -1.41 8.61 16.40
CA LEU A 129 -2.76 8.50 16.93
C LEU A 129 -3.83 8.42 15.82
N ASN A 130 -3.62 9.13 14.71
CA ASN A 130 -4.51 9.07 13.56
C ASN A 130 -4.44 7.73 12.81
N SER A 131 -3.33 6.98 12.91
CA SER A 131 -3.19 5.68 12.25
C SER A 131 -4.00 4.57 12.92
N LYS A 132 -4.42 4.77 14.18
CA LYS A 132 -5.29 3.84 14.91
C LYS A 132 -6.54 3.45 14.14
N LYS A 133 -7.18 4.40 13.44
CA LYS A 133 -8.39 4.14 12.63
C LYS A 133 -8.14 3.09 11.54
N LEU A 134 -6.94 3.09 10.96
CA LEU A 134 -6.54 2.11 9.96
C LEU A 134 -6.11 0.78 10.58
N LEU A 135 -5.61 0.80 11.82
CA LEU A 135 -5.22 -0.40 12.56
C LEU A 135 -6.43 -1.14 13.11
N ALA A 136 -7.42 -0.44 13.68
CA ALA A 136 -8.54 -1.01 14.42
C ALA A 136 -9.17 -2.23 13.73
N HIS A 137 -9.63 -2.03 12.49
CA HIS A 137 -10.30 -3.06 11.69
C HIS A 137 -9.37 -4.14 11.10
N LYS A 138 -8.11 -4.21 11.54
CA LYS A 138 -7.08 -5.14 11.06
C LYS A 138 -6.47 -5.98 12.19
N LEU A 139 -6.77 -5.64 13.44
CA LEU A 139 -6.30 -6.37 14.61
C LEU A 139 -7.34 -7.40 15.01
N LEU A 140 -6.86 -8.57 15.42
CA LEU A 140 -7.68 -9.62 16.01
C LEU A 140 -7.15 -9.89 17.41
N TYR A 141 -7.98 -9.62 18.40
CA TYR A 141 -7.68 -9.88 19.79
C TYR A 141 -8.12 -11.30 20.15
N GLU A 142 -7.22 -12.04 20.80
CA GLU A 142 -7.48 -13.35 21.39
C GLU A 142 -7.30 -13.20 22.90
N VAL A 143 -8.42 -13.27 23.62
CA VAL A 143 -8.43 -13.21 25.08
C VAL A 143 -7.95 -14.55 25.63
N GLY A 144 -6.93 -14.49 26.47
CA GLY A 144 -6.41 -15.61 27.23
C GLY A 144 -6.73 -15.42 28.71
N ASP A 145 -5.69 -15.17 29.51
CA ASP A 145 -5.77 -14.86 30.94
C ASP A 145 -6.36 -13.46 31.26
N GLY A 146 -6.49 -12.58 30.25
CA GLY A 146 -7.07 -11.25 30.38
C GLY A 146 -6.19 -10.23 31.11
N HIS A 147 -4.94 -10.56 31.45
CA HIS A 147 -4.07 -9.66 32.23
C HIS A 147 -3.42 -8.56 31.37
N SER A 148 -3.30 -8.76 30.06
CA SER A 148 -2.59 -7.81 29.19
C SER A 148 -3.50 -6.71 28.68
N PHE A 149 -4.75 -7.05 28.38
CA PHE A 149 -5.73 -6.15 27.76
C PHE A 149 -6.46 -5.29 28.78
N SER A 150 -6.72 -4.04 28.40
CA SER A 150 -7.65 -3.17 29.11
C SER A 150 -9.07 -3.64 28.90
N LEU A 151 -9.83 -3.72 29.99
CA LEU A 151 -11.24 -4.09 29.96
C LEU A 151 -12.04 -3.16 29.03
N TRP A 152 -11.83 -1.85 29.17
CA TRP A 152 -12.72 -0.84 28.60
C TRP A 152 -12.32 -0.35 27.22
N PHE A 153 -11.02 -0.19 26.94
CA PHE A 153 -10.58 0.53 25.73
C PHE A 153 -9.85 -0.33 24.70
N ASP A 154 -9.37 -1.54 25.03
CA ASP A 154 -8.85 -2.43 23.99
C ASP A 154 -10.00 -3.04 23.18
N GLN A 155 -9.75 -3.31 21.90
CA GLN A 155 -10.77 -3.71 20.93
C GLN A 155 -11.07 -5.22 20.93
N TRP A 156 -11.11 -5.79 22.12
CA TRP A 156 -11.21 -7.23 22.30
C TRP A 156 -12.65 -7.75 22.25
N LEU A 157 -13.65 -6.87 22.44
CA LEU A 157 -15.06 -7.22 22.31
C LEU A 157 -15.46 -7.19 20.83
N CYS A 158 -15.30 -8.32 20.14
CA CYS A 158 -15.68 -8.48 18.73
C CYS A 158 -15.05 -7.46 17.76
N GLY A 159 -13.88 -6.89 18.10
CA GLY A 159 -13.17 -5.90 17.29
C GLY A 159 -13.44 -4.44 17.65
N ASP A 160 -14.24 -4.20 18.69
CA ASP A 160 -14.56 -2.88 19.22
C ASP A 160 -14.23 -2.79 20.72
N SER A 161 -14.14 -1.56 21.23
CA SER A 161 -13.94 -1.32 22.66
C SER A 161 -15.29 -1.11 23.36
N ILE A 162 -15.37 -1.49 24.63
CA ILE A 162 -16.60 -1.34 25.41
C ILE A 162 -16.96 0.15 25.57
N ASP A 163 -15.97 1.02 25.78
CA ASP A 163 -16.16 2.47 25.87
C ASP A 163 -16.68 3.07 24.54
N ASP A 164 -16.28 2.53 23.39
CA ASP A 164 -16.78 2.99 22.09
C ASP A 164 -18.24 2.55 21.83
N ILE A 165 -18.65 1.36 22.29
CA ILE A 165 -20.00 0.83 22.07
C ILE A 165 -21.01 1.41 23.06
N TYR A 166 -20.71 1.37 24.36
CA TYR A 166 -21.65 1.69 25.44
C TYR A 166 -21.37 3.05 26.10
N GLY A 167 -20.21 3.66 25.82
CA GLY A 167 -19.79 4.92 26.43
C GLY A 167 -19.32 4.78 27.87
N GLY A 168 -18.78 5.87 28.43
CA GLY A 168 -18.16 5.85 29.76
C GLY A 168 -19.10 5.57 30.94
N ARG A 169 -20.44 5.56 30.74
CA ARG A 169 -21.40 5.25 31.82
C ARG A 169 -21.26 3.81 32.30
N VAL A 170 -21.05 2.87 31.38
CA VAL A 170 -20.92 1.44 31.70
C VAL A 170 -19.75 1.16 32.66
N ILE A 171 -18.70 1.97 32.59
CA ILE A 171 -17.55 1.89 33.51
C ILE A 171 -17.99 2.23 34.93
N HIS A 172 -18.77 3.30 35.10
CA HIS A 172 -19.30 3.70 36.41
C HIS A 172 -20.30 2.69 36.97
N ASP A 173 -21.23 2.22 36.14
CA ASP A 173 -22.28 1.27 36.55
C ASP A 173 -21.70 -0.09 36.97
N SER A 174 -20.54 -0.48 36.41
CA SER A 174 -19.86 -1.72 36.76
C SER A 174 -19.22 -1.73 38.15
N GLY A 175 -18.94 -0.56 38.72
CA GLY A 175 -18.16 -0.41 39.95
C GLY A 175 -16.68 -0.79 39.83
N LEU A 176 -16.19 -1.12 38.63
CA LEU A 176 -14.79 -1.47 38.38
C LEU A 176 -13.95 -0.23 38.04
N LEU A 177 -12.63 -0.36 38.19
CA LEU A 177 -11.69 0.73 37.91
C LEU A 177 -11.61 1.04 36.40
N ARG A 178 -11.37 2.31 36.05
CA ARG A 178 -11.18 2.75 34.67
C ARG A 178 -9.94 2.13 34.00
N ASN A 179 -8.95 1.73 34.77
CA ASN A 179 -7.76 1.02 34.28
C ASN A 179 -7.85 -0.50 34.47
N ALA A 180 -9.05 -1.03 34.76
CA ALA A 180 -9.27 -2.47 34.92
C ALA A 180 -8.82 -3.27 33.69
N ARG A 181 -8.42 -4.52 33.96
CA ARG A 181 -7.99 -5.51 32.97
C ARG A 181 -9.13 -6.46 32.67
N VAL A 182 -9.05 -7.18 31.56
CA VAL A 182 -10.05 -8.21 31.21
C VAL A 182 -10.12 -9.29 32.30
N SER A 183 -9.00 -9.58 32.96
CA SER A 183 -8.93 -10.49 34.10
C SER A 183 -9.83 -10.08 35.28
N SER A 184 -10.27 -8.83 35.37
CA SER A 184 -11.16 -8.35 36.45
C SER A 184 -12.59 -8.90 36.33
N VAL A 185 -12.97 -9.42 35.17
CA VAL A 185 -14.28 -10.04 34.90
C VAL A 185 -14.12 -11.51 34.48
N ILE A 186 -13.01 -12.14 34.89
CA ILE A 186 -12.75 -13.57 34.69
C ILE A 186 -12.54 -14.20 36.07
N LYS A 187 -13.36 -15.20 36.39
CA LYS A 187 -13.25 -15.97 37.63
C LYS A 187 -13.37 -17.45 37.31
N GLU A 188 -12.40 -18.24 37.79
CA GLU A 188 -12.36 -19.70 37.58
C GLU A 188 -12.48 -20.12 36.10
N GLY A 189 -11.93 -19.32 35.19
CA GLY A 189 -11.96 -19.59 33.75
C GLY A 189 -13.30 -19.29 33.07
N MET A 190 -14.21 -18.59 33.76
CA MET A 190 -15.51 -18.16 33.24
C MET A 190 -15.65 -16.64 33.34
N TRP A 191 -16.49 -16.07 32.47
CA TRP A 191 -16.85 -14.65 32.54
C TRP A 191 -17.71 -14.38 33.79
N ASP A 192 -17.32 -13.38 34.57
CA ASP A 192 -17.98 -12.97 35.83
C ASP A 192 -18.22 -11.46 35.79
N TRP A 193 -19.31 -11.06 35.10
CA TRP A 193 -19.69 -9.67 34.92
C TRP A 193 -20.62 -9.18 36.03
N PRO A 194 -20.45 -7.95 36.54
CA PRO A 194 -21.48 -7.31 37.35
C PRO A 194 -22.75 -7.10 36.50
N LEU A 195 -23.91 -7.56 36.98
CA LEU A 195 -25.19 -7.47 36.26
C LEU A 195 -26.03 -6.26 36.72
N THR A 196 -25.37 -5.16 37.06
CA THR A 196 -25.97 -3.98 37.70
C THR A 196 -26.73 -3.07 36.73
N SER A 197 -26.49 -3.18 35.42
CA SER A 197 -27.18 -2.39 34.40
C SER A 197 -27.52 -3.23 33.15
N PRO A 198 -28.51 -2.82 32.34
CA PRO A 198 -28.86 -3.50 31.09
C PRO A 198 -27.68 -3.64 30.12
N ASP A 199 -26.83 -2.61 30.03
CA ASP A 199 -25.64 -2.61 29.18
C ASP A 199 -24.65 -3.70 29.61
N LEU A 200 -24.45 -3.90 30.91
CA LEU A 200 -23.57 -4.96 31.42
C LEU A 200 -24.14 -6.36 31.23
N ILE A 201 -25.46 -6.51 31.29
CA ILE A 201 -26.13 -7.78 30.97
C ILE A 201 -25.92 -8.11 29.48
N ASP A 202 -26.03 -7.12 28.60
CA ASP A 202 -25.77 -7.29 27.17
C ASP A 202 -24.30 -7.66 26.90
N ILE A 203 -23.35 -6.95 27.52
CA ILE A 203 -21.92 -7.30 27.46
C ILE A 203 -21.68 -8.73 27.93
N SER A 204 -22.28 -9.13 29.06
CA SER A 204 -22.18 -10.50 29.59
C SER A 204 -22.63 -11.51 28.54
N ASN A 205 -23.81 -11.31 27.93
CA ASN A 205 -24.33 -12.17 26.87
C ASN A 205 -23.40 -12.25 25.66
N ILE A 206 -22.86 -11.13 25.19
CA ILE A 206 -21.92 -11.10 24.07
C ILE A 206 -20.64 -11.88 24.41
N THR A 207 -20.09 -11.68 25.62
CA THR A 207 -18.84 -12.34 26.03
C THR A 207 -18.96 -13.84 26.19
N THR A 208 -20.17 -14.40 26.41
CA THR A 208 -20.36 -15.87 26.42
C THR A 208 -19.91 -16.55 25.12
N GLY A 209 -19.94 -15.84 23.98
CA GLY A 209 -19.45 -16.34 22.69
C GLY A 209 -17.94 -16.23 22.49
N ILE A 210 -17.21 -15.58 23.42
CA ILE A 210 -15.75 -15.39 23.34
C ILE A 210 -15.08 -16.50 24.17
N PRO A 211 -14.37 -17.44 23.53
CA PRO A 211 -13.69 -18.50 24.25
C PRO A 211 -12.52 -17.94 25.05
N LEU A 212 -12.44 -18.33 26.32
CA LEU A 212 -11.28 -18.08 27.18
C LEU A 212 -10.23 -19.18 26.98
N SER A 213 -8.95 -18.82 27.13
CA SER A 213 -7.82 -19.73 27.03
C SER A 213 -6.91 -19.56 28.25
N ASN A 214 -6.27 -20.63 28.72
CA ASN A 214 -5.28 -20.55 29.81
C ASN A 214 -3.92 -20.00 29.35
N THR A 215 -3.81 -19.53 28.10
CA THR A 215 -2.60 -18.89 27.57
C THR A 215 -2.63 -17.38 27.81
N THR A 216 -1.50 -16.71 27.60
CA THR A 216 -1.47 -15.25 27.59
C THR A 216 -2.30 -14.66 26.44
N ASP A 217 -2.87 -13.49 26.69
CA ASP A 217 -3.51 -12.62 25.70
C ASP A 217 -2.63 -12.38 24.46
N ARG A 218 -3.23 -12.37 23.26
CA ARG A 218 -2.50 -12.14 21.99
C ARG A 218 -3.25 -11.25 21.02
N ILE A 219 -2.53 -10.38 20.34
CA ILE A 219 -3.05 -9.60 19.20
C ILE A 219 -2.43 -10.17 17.92
N HIS A 220 -3.28 -10.43 16.93
CA HIS A 220 -2.91 -10.94 15.62
C HIS A 220 -3.21 -9.93 14.52
N TRP A 221 -2.44 -9.99 13.44
CA TRP A 221 -2.62 -9.14 12.26
C TRP A 221 -3.43 -9.88 11.19
N LEU A 222 -4.62 -9.37 10.87
CA LEU A 222 -5.59 -9.84 9.84
C LEU A 222 -6.16 -11.24 10.02
N LYS A 223 -5.38 -12.18 10.57
CA LYS A 223 -5.74 -13.58 10.80
C LYS A 223 -5.04 -14.10 12.04
N LYS A 224 -5.59 -15.13 12.67
CA LYS A 224 -4.97 -15.81 13.82
C LYS A 224 -3.56 -16.29 13.46
N GLY A 225 -2.58 -15.97 14.30
CA GLY A 225 -1.15 -16.21 14.09
C GLY A 225 -0.45 -15.26 13.10
N GLY A 226 -1.17 -14.30 12.51
CA GLY A 226 -0.59 -13.33 11.60
C GLY A 226 0.25 -12.28 12.33
N ASN A 227 1.39 -11.90 11.76
CA ASN A 227 2.24 -10.83 12.26
C ASN A 227 2.24 -9.65 11.29
N PHE A 228 2.40 -8.44 11.80
CA PHE A 228 2.39 -7.24 10.96
C PHE A 228 3.64 -7.17 10.08
N THR A 229 3.42 -6.95 8.78
CA THR A 229 4.46 -6.52 7.85
C THR A 229 4.09 -5.18 7.20
N ILE A 230 5.08 -4.30 7.02
CA ILE A 230 4.88 -3.02 6.30
C ILE A 230 4.37 -3.29 4.88
N ARG A 231 4.80 -4.40 4.26
CA ARG A 231 4.36 -4.79 2.91
C ARG A 231 2.86 -5.09 2.85
N GLU A 232 2.32 -5.87 3.80
CA GLU A 232 0.88 -6.16 3.84
C GLU A 232 0.06 -4.92 4.17
N ALA A 233 0.51 -4.12 5.14
CA ALA A 233 -0.14 -2.84 5.45
C ALA A 233 -0.15 -1.90 4.24
N TRP A 234 0.95 -1.83 3.48
CA TRP A 234 1.02 -1.07 2.24
C TRP A 234 0.05 -1.58 1.18
N ASN A 235 -0.12 -2.90 1.04
CA ASN A 235 -1.11 -3.47 0.12
C ASN A 235 -2.55 -3.07 0.50
N ILE A 236 -2.87 -3.01 1.80
CA ILE A 236 -4.19 -2.60 2.30
C ILE A 236 -4.45 -1.11 2.03
N ILE A 237 -3.44 -0.25 2.23
CA ILE A 237 -3.56 1.20 2.01
C ILE A 237 -3.60 1.54 0.51
N SER A 238 -2.92 0.74 -0.32
CA SER A 238 -2.81 1.01 -1.75
C SER A 238 -4.09 0.59 -2.48
N PRO A 239 -4.65 1.46 -3.35
CA PRO A 239 -5.81 1.10 -4.16
C PRO A 239 -5.52 -0.14 -5.02
N GLN A 240 -6.25 -1.22 -4.76
CA GLN A 240 -6.18 -2.44 -5.57
C GLN A 240 -6.97 -2.23 -6.87
N SER A 241 -6.39 -2.61 -8.00
CA SER A 241 -7.07 -2.60 -9.30
C SER A 241 -7.19 -4.00 -9.86
N ARG A 242 -8.11 -4.20 -10.82
CA ARG A 242 -8.19 -5.45 -11.56
C ARG A 242 -6.87 -5.70 -12.31
N ALA A 243 -6.47 -6.97 -12.34
CA ALA A 243 -5.36 -7.40 -13.18
C ALA A 243 -5.63 -7.10 -14.66
N VAL A 244 -4.61 -6.66 -15.39
CA VAL A 244 -4.71 -6.41 -16.83
C VAL A 244 -4.22 -7.63 -17.57
N GLU A 245 -4.97 -8.17 -18.52
CA GLU A 245 -4.64 -9.45 -19.18
C GLU A 245 -3.25 -9.45 -19.83
N TRP A 246 -2.82 -8.30 -20.37
CA TRP A 246 -1.54 -8.12 -21.05
C TRP A 246 -0.30 -8.10 -20.15
N TRP A 247 -0.43 -8.13 -18.82
CA TRP A 247 0.73 -7.95 -17.94
C TRP A 247 1.83 -8.99 -18.18
N LYS A 248 1.45 -10.22 -18.56
CA LYS A 248 2.38 -11.31 -18.89
C LYS A 248 3.11 -11.08 -20.21
N VAL A 249 2.46 -10.44 -21.18
CA VAL A 249 3.07 -10.05 -22.46
C VAL A 249 4.18 -9.03 -22.23
N ALA A 250 3.93 -8.03 -21.39
CA ALA A 250 4.95 -7.04 -21.06
C ALA A 250 6.05 -7.58 -20.13
N TRP A 251 5.70 -8.51 -19.22
CA TRP A 251 6.57 -8.92 -18.11
C TRP A 251 6.73 -10.44 -17.98
N PHE A 252 7.15 -11.12 -19.05
CA PHE A 252 7.43 -12.55 -19.05
C PHE A 252 8.81 -12.91 -18.45
N PRO A 253 9.04 -14.16 -18.02
CA PRO A 253 10.34 -14.60 -17.52
C PRO A 253 11.48 -14.38 -18.54
N ARG A 254 12.64 -13.87 -18.08
CA ARG A 254 13.80 -13.54 -18.94
C ARG A 254 13.55 -12.44 -19.98
N CYS A 255 12.48 -11.66 -19.85
CA CYS A 255 12.28 -10.49 -20.69
C CYS A 255 13.43 -9.48 -20.54
N ILE A 256 13.84 -8.86 -21.65
CA ILE A 256 14.86 -7.81 -21.62
C ILE A 256 14.20 -6.51 -21.11
N PRO A 257 14.62 -5.95 -19.95
CA PRO A 257 13.88 -4.85 -19.30
C PRO A 257 13.65 -3.63 -20.18
N LYS A 258 14.60 -3.32 -21.09
CA LYS A 258 14.45 -2.24 -22.07
C LYS A 258 13.22 -2.48 -22.95
N HIS A 259 13.09 -3.66 -23.55
CA HIS A 259 12.03 -4.00 -24.50
C HIS A 259 10.67 -4.10 -23.78
N SER A 260 10.61 -4.76 -22.63
CA SER A 260 9.41 -4.81 -21.78
C SER A 260 8.88 -3.43 -21.41
N PHE A 261 9.77 -2.47 -21.13
CA PHE A 261 9.37 -1.11 -20.83
C PHE A 261 8.73 -0.42 -22.04
N TYR A 262 9.23 -0.66 -23.27
CA TYR A 262 8.62 -0.11 -24.49
C TYR A 262 7.26 -0.76 -24.77
N VAL A 263 7.13 -2.08 -24.62
CA VAL A 263 5.84 -2.80 -24.74
C VAL A 263 4.83 -2.26 -23.74
N TRP A 264 5.24 -2.08 -22.47
CA TRP A 264 4.42 -1.46 -21.44
C TRP A 264 3.98 -0.03 -21.81
N LEU A 265 4.87 0.78 -22.41
CA LEU A 265 4.47 2.11 -22.93
C LEU A 265 3.46 1.99 -24.08
N THR A 266 3.55 0.97 -24.93
CA THR A 266 2.60 0.76 -26.03
C THR A 266 1.21 0.41 -25.51
N PHE A 267 1.11 -0.48 -24.50
CA PHE A 267 -0.16 -0.80 -23.83
C PHE A 267 -0.84 0.41 -23.16
N TRP A 268 -0.05 1.41 -22.77
CA TRP A 268 -0.57 2.67 -22.22
C TRP A 268 -0.69 3.79 -23.25
N GLU A 269 -0.41 3.50 -24.53
CA GLU A 269 -0.33 4.48 -25.63
C GLU A 269 0.52 5.71 -25.27
N ALA A 270 1.57 5.50 -24.49
CA ALA A 270 2.33 6.57 -23.85
C ALA A 270 3.60 6.95 -24.62
N HIS A 271 3.75 6.46 -25.85
CA HIS A 271 4.80 6.89 -26.77
C HIS A 271 4.56 8.34 -27.22
N ARG A 272 5.65 9.06 -27.49
CA ARG A 272 5.64 10.40 -28.08
C ARG A 272 5.91 10.27 -29.59
N THR A 273 5.03 9.57 -30.27
CA THR A 273 5.04 9.41 -31.73
C THR A 273 4.75 10.76 -32.39
N PHE A 274 5.22 10.98 -33.62
CA PHE A 274 5.08 12.28 -34.25
C PHE A 274 3.63 12.68 -34.54
N ASP A 275 2.71 11.75 -34.81
CA ASP A 275 1.27 12.04 -34.85
C ASP A 275 0.78 12.78 -33.58
N LYS A 276 1.17 12.29 -32.39
CA LYS A 276 0.84 12.91 -31.11
C LYS A 276 1.54 14.24 -30.91
N LEU A 277 2.79 14.37 -31.34
CA LEU A 277 3.54 15.63 -31.23
C LEU A 277 3.01 16.71 -32.18
N VAL A 278 2.57 16.35 -33.39
CA VAL A 278 1.88 17.25 -34.32
C VAL A 278 0.55 17.72 -33.72
N MET A 279 -0.26 16.80 -33.18
CA MET A 279 -1.51 17.16 -32.49
C MET A 279 -1.29 18.11 -31.30
N TRP A 280 -0.13 18.04 -30.64
CA TRP A 280 0.24 18.94 -29.54
C TRP A 280 0.94 20.23 -30.01
N GLY A 281 1.11 20.43 -31.32
CA GLY A 281 1.79 21.61 -31.89
C GLY A 281 3.29 21.66 -31.59
N MET A 282 3.92 20.54 -31.23
CA MET A 282 5.35 20.49 -30.91
C MET A 282 6.24 20.30 -32.14
N VAL A 283 5.70 19.74 -33.21
CA VAL A 283 6.40 19.50 -34.49
C VAL A 283 5.45 19.78 -35.66
N LEU A 284 6.02 20.08 -36.84
CA LEU A 284 5.26 20.49 -38.03
C LEU A 284 4.86 19.34 -38.95
N SER A 285 5.53 18.20 -38.86
CA SER A 285 5.22 17.03 -39.68
C SER A 285 5.32 15.75 -38.86
N ASN A 286 4.56 14.74 -39.26
CA ASN A 286 4.61 13.40 -38.70
C ASN A 286 5.26 12.40 -39.65
N ILE A 287 6.19 12.80 -40.52
CA ILE A 287 6.81 11.87 -41.46
C ILE A 287 7.58 10.79 -40.71
N CYS A 288 7.41 9.54 -41.13
CA CYS A 288 8.04 8.37 -40.55
C CYS A 288 9.57 8.52 -40.46
N SER A 289 10.10 8.28 -39.25
CA SER A 289 11.52 8.33 -38.96
C SER A 289 12.36 7.32 -39.76
N PHE A 290 11.75 6.27 -40.33
CA PHE A 290 12.41 5.31 -41.22
C PHE A 290 12.45 5.75 -42.69
N GLY A 291 11.93 6.92 -43.03
CA GLY A 291 12.04 7.49 -44.38
C GLY A 291 11.13 6.89 -45.44
N CYS A 292 10.07 6.17 -45.06
CA CYS A 292 9.14 5.55 -46.02
C CYS A 292 8.08 6.50 -46.62
N GLY A 293 8.10 7.79 -46.23
CA GLY A 293 7.18 8.82 -46.74
C GLY A 293 5.76 8.82 -46.15
N GLN A 294 5.42 7.87 -45.29
CA GLN A 294 4.12 7.81 -44.60
C GLN A 294 4.15 8.50 -43.23
N GLY A 295 2.98 8.74 -42.64
CA GLY A 295 2.84 9.31 -41.28
C GLY A 295 3.21 8.33 -40.17
N GLU A 296 3.95 8.79 -39.16
CA GLU A 296 4.34 8.06 -37.96
C GLU A 296 3.19 8.02 -36.95
N SER A 297 2.66 6.82 -36.74
CA SER A 297 1.81 6.44 -35.61
C SER A 297 2.40 5.22 -34.93
N ILE A 298 1.81 4.77 -33.81
CA ILE A 298 2.19 3.49 -33.19
C ILE A 298 2.05 2.34 -34.19
N ASP A 299 0.90 2.24 -34.86
CA ASP A 299 0.61 1.16 -35.81
C ASP A 299 1.58 1.19 -36.99
N HIS A 300 1.85 2.38 -37.53
CA HIS A 300 2.79 2.52 -38.62
C HIS A 300 4.22 2.18 -38.17
N LEU A 301 4.70 2.75 -37.07
CA LEU A 301 6.07 2.56 -36.60
C LEU A 301 6.35 1.09 -36.28
N PHE A 302 5.42 0.40 -35.62
CA PHE A 302 5.63 -0.99 -35.19
C PHE A 302 5.22 -2.04 -36.21
N PHE A 303 4.29 -1.76 -37.13
CA PHE A 303 3.72 -2.80 -38.01
C PHE A 303 3.67 -2.41 -39.49
N SER A 304 3.11 -1.25 -39.82
CA SER A 304 2.80 -0.91 -41.24
C SER A 304 3.98 -0.32 -42.02
N CYS A 305 5.03 0.18 -41.37
CA CYS A 305 6.20 0.71 -42.05
C CYS A 305 6.91 -0.41 -42.82
N PRO A 306 7.26 -0.24 -44.11
CA PRO A 306 7.92 -1.29 -44.90
C PRO A 306 9.15 -1.89 -44.20
N PHE A 307 9.93 -1.06 -43.49
CA PHE A 307 11.07 -1.51 -42.71
C PHE A 307 10.67 -2.49 -41.60
N THR A 308 9.71 -2.13 -40.74
CA THR A 308 9.29 -3.00 -39.63
C THR A 308 8.41 -4.16 -40.07
N ALA A 309 7.60 -3.98 -41.12
CA ALA A 309 6.84 -5.05 -41.77
C ALA A 309 7.77 -6.17 -42.27
N ASN A 310 8.91 -5.83 -42.89
CA ASN A 310 9.90 -6.81 -43.32
C ASN A 310 10.50 -7.60 -42.14
N VAL A 311 10.77 -6.91 -41.02
CA VAL A 311 11.25 -7.56 -39.79
C VAL A 311 10.19 -8.54 -39.26
N TRP A 312 8.93 -8.12 -39.20
CA TRP A 312 7.83 -8.99 -38.75
C TRP A 312 7.65 -10.20 -39.65
N ASN A 313 7.57 -10.01 -40.97
CA ASN A 313 7.38 -11.09 -41.93
C ASN A 313 8.52 -12.11 -41.86
N HIS A 314 9.75 -11.65 -41.64
CA HIS A 314 10.89 -12.53 -41.42
C HIS A 314 10.70 -13.42 -40.17
N PHE A 315 10.39 -12.84 -39.02
CA PHE A 315 10.20 -13.62 -37.79
C PHE A 315 8.96 -14.50 -37.84
N LEU A 316 7.85 -14.02 -38.38
CA LEU A 316 6.64 -14.84 -38.58
C LEU A 316 6.95 -16.06 -39.46
N GLY A 317 7.69 -15.87 -40.56
CA GLY A 317 8.15 -16.95 -41.41
C GLY A 317 9.07 -17.95 -40.69
N LEU A 318 10.03 -17.47 -39.89
CA LEU A 318 10.91 -18.32 -39.08
C LEU A 318 10.14 -19.22 -38.09
N PHE A 319 9.02 -18.74 -37.57
CA PHE A 319 8.17 -19.49 -36.63
C PHE A 319 7.00 -20.21 -37.31
N GLY A 320 6.94 -20.23 -38.65
CA GLY A 320 5.91 -20.95 -39.41
C GLY A 320 4.52 -20.30 -39.39
N PHE A 321 4.42 -19.01 -39.05
CA PHE A 321 3.16 -18.28 -39.08
C PHE A 321 2.89 -17.66 -40.46
N THR A 322 1.73 -17.97 -41.04
CA THR A 322 1.23 -17.38 -42.30
C THR A 322 0.18 -16.32 -42.01
N ARG A 323 0.57 -15.23 -41.35
CA ARG A 323 -0.30 -14.08 -41.07
C ARG A 323 0.39 -12.78 -41.43
N ARG A 324 -0.40 -11.74 -41.69
CA ARG A 324 0.10 -10.37 -41.86
C ARG A 324 -0.03 -9.62 -40.54
N PRO A 325 1.01 -8.87 -40.11
CA PRO A 325 0.88 -7.98 -38.96
C PRO A 325 -0.18 -6.92 -39.21
N CYS A 326 -1.07 -6.73 -38.25
CA CYS A 326 -2.11 -5.71 -38.22
C CYS A 326 -1.70 -4.53 -37.30
N GLY A 327 -2.66 -3.70 -36.89
CA GLY A 327 -2.44 -2.64 -35.92
C GLY A 327 -2.18 -3.18 -34.51
N TRP A 328 -1.78 -2.29 -33.61
CA TRP A 328 -1.45 -2.63 -32.23
C TRP A 328 -2.61 -3.32 -31.49
N GLN A 329 -3.85 -2.92 -31.75
CA GLN A 329 -5.01 -3.50 -31.07
C GLN A 329 -5.19 -4.98 -31.40
N GLU A 330 -5.17 -5.34 -32.68
CA GLU A 330 -5.29 -6.73 -33.12
C GLU A 330 -4.08 -7.57 -32.69
N GLU A 331 -2.87 -7.02 -32.82
CA GLU A 331 -1.65 -7.74 -32.45
C GLU A 331 -1.54 -7.96 -30.94
N SER A 332 -1.91 -6.97 -30.15
CA SER A 332 -1.92 -7.10 -28.70
C SER A 332 -2.98 -8.08 -28.22
N ALA A 333 -4.16 -8.11 -28.85
CA ALA A 333 -5.20 -9.09 -28.55
C ALA A 333 -4.77 -10.52 -28.90
N TRP A 334 -4.03 -10.71 -30.00
CA TRP A 334 -3.48 -12.02 -30.38
C TRP A 334 -2.38 -12.51 -29.42
N CYS A 335 -1.62 -11.60 -28.82
CA CYS A 335 -0.53 -11.95 -27.89
C CYS A 335 -0.99 -12.28 -26.46
N ILE A 336 -2.18 -11.80 -26.06
CA ILE A 336 -2.79 -12.03 -24.74
C ILE A 336 -3.39 -13.43 -24.71
#